data_AF-A0AAW9N3W6-F1
#
_entry.id   AF-A0AAW9N3W6-F1
#
_cell.length_a   1.000
_cell.length_b   1.000
_cell.length_c   1.000
_cell.angle_alpha   90.00
_cell.angle_beta   90.00
_cell.angle_gamma   90.00
#
_symmetry.space_group_name_H-M   'P 1'
#
loop_
_entity.id
_entity.type
_entity.pdbx_description
1 polymer ?
#
loop_
_entity_poly.entity_id
_entity_poly.type
_entity_poly.pdbx_seq_one_letter_code
_entity_poly.pdbx_strand_id
1 'polypeptide(L)'
;MLEVKGLTGGYHNKAVLDSVSFDVHKGELFGILGPNGSGKTTLLSMLSGVLDYKGGSVRISGRDLKDYSSKQLAQVIAVLPQHSSLAFSYTVKETVSLGRYAHQSGWFHSWSAEDESIVQRVMEQTGVADFQDLHFDRLSGGERQRVLLAQALAQEPEILFLDEPTNHLDLSYQKDLLDLMRKMAKEQKLTVISIFHDLNLAGLYCDRLMLLEKGQIQVVDVPNEVLQQERIQGVYHTTIEKHPHPALPKPQMFIVPEKHGQDTIPLEIDDSYLTVGFEMIQLKSPIPLRTMSSGVTGSGTGWHKHFVNRHVHHGYDCEDHHVEMADYLTTHGLEPQETVGMMTAVFLDTVAFKLLRAEDFSVFIIVTAGVGNAIDASLADRHSWSSAPGTINTWIFVNGHLAEEAYIHSIVTATEAKVKALHDLHVMDKVTNTCATGTSTDSMLIAATQRGAKLQYAGTITPLGKLISRGVYDCTVEALTNNRKRIEEL
;
A
#
# COMPACT_ATOMS: atom_id res chain seq x y z
N MET A 1 -0.19 32.99 -4.90
CA MET A 1 -1.57 32.43 -4.94
C MET A 1 -2.02 32.48 -6.38
N LEU A 2 -2.48 31.36 -6.93
CA LEU A 2 -3.00 31.26 -8.30
C LEU A 2 -4.54 31.16 -8.23
N GLU A 3 -5.24 32.00 -8.97
CA GLU A 3 -6.70 31.95 -9.09
C GLU A 3 -7.10 31.79 -10.56
N VAL A 4 -7.96 30.81 -10.84
CA VAL A 4 -8.46 30.50 -12.17
C VAL A 4 -9.98 30.56 -12.14
N LYS A 5 -10.58 31.39 -13.00
CA LYS A 5 -12.05 31.57 -13.06
C LYS A 5 -12.56 31.43 -14.48
N GLY A 6 -13.43 30.46 -14.72
CA GLY A 6 -14.11 30.23 -16.00
C GLY A 6 -13.18 29.98 -17.18
N LEU A 7 -11.99 29.42 -16.94
CA LEU A 7 -10.96 29.25 -17.96
C LEU A 7 -11.44 28.33 -19.07
N THR A 8 -11.45 28.87 -20.30
CA THR A 8 -11.92 28.16 -21.50
C THR A 8 -10.89 28.35 -22.60
N GLY A 9 -10.46 27.26 -23.24
CA GLY A 9 -9.41 27.32 -24.26
C GLY A 9 -9.05 25.96 -24.87
N GLY A 10 -8.15 25.98 -25.85
CA GLY A 10 -7.77 24.80 -26.63
C GLY A 10 -7.21 25.18 -28.01
N TYR A 11 -7.06 24.18 -28.88
CA TYR A 11 -6.39 24.33 -30.18
C TYR A 11 -7.40 24.46 -31.33
N HIS A 12 -7.04 25.22 -32.38
CA HIS A 12 -7.72 25.27 -33.68
C HIS A 12 -9.26 25.28 -33.60
N ASN A 13 -9.82 26.15 -32.75
CA ASN A 13 -11.25 26.32 -32.48
C ASN A 13 -11.99 25.23 -31.70
N LYS A 14 -11.32 24.14 -31.30
CA LYS A 14 -11.89 23.18 -30.36
C LYS A 14 -11.55 23.59 -28.93
N ALA A 15 -12.57 23.79 -28.10
CA ALA A 15 -12.37 23.92 -26.65
C ALA A 15 -11.92 22.56 -26.10
N VAL A 16 -10.73 22.54 -25.50
CA VAL A 16 -10.20 21.38 -24.76
C VAL A 16 -10.57 21.49 -23.29
N LEU A 17 -10.58 22.71 -22.75
CA LEU A 17 -11.12 23.04 -21.43
C LEU A 17 -12.35 23.93 -21.56
N ASP A 18 -13.32 23.71 -20.68
CA ASP A 18 -14.60 24.40 -20.68
C ASP A 18 -14.93 24.92 -19.26
N SER A 19 -14.87 26.23 -19.09
CA SER A 19 -15.25 26.96 -17.86
C SER A 19 -14.63 26.44 -16.55
N VAL A 20 -13.35 26.06 -16.58
CA VAL A 20 -12.60 25.51 -15.44
C VAL A 20 -12.32 26.60 -14.39
N SER A 21 -12.65 26.35 -13.12
CA SER A 21 -12.43 27.31 -12.02
C SER A 21 -11.85 26.61 -10.79
N PHE A 22 -10.73 27.13 -10.27
CA PHE A 22 -10.06 26.62 -9.07
C PHE A 22 -9.02 27.62 -8.56
N ASP A 23 -8.45 27.34 -7.40
CA ASP A 23 -7.36 28.10 -6.78
C ASP A 23 -6.24 27.17 -6.30
N VAL A 24 -5.03 27.73 -6.20
CA VAL A 24 -3.88 27.08 -5.57
C VAL A 24 -3.21 28.05 -4.60
N HIS A 25 -3.05 27.59 -3.36
CA HIS A 25 -2.48 28.39 -2.27
C HIS A 25 -0.96 28.45 -2.34
N LYS A 26 -0.39 29.48 -1.73
CA LYS A 26 1.07 29.63 -1.68
C LYS A 26 1.71 28.51 -0.84
N GLY A 27 2.75 27.87 -1.37
CA GLY A 27 3.43 26.77 -0.68
C GLY A 27 2.68 25.44 -0.71
N GLU A 28 1.66 25.33 -1.55
CA GLU A 28 0.87 24.11 -1.77
C GLU A 28 1.52 23.24 -2.85
N LEU A 29 1.57 21.92 -2.63
CA LEU A 29 1.82 20.93 -3.68
C LEU A 29 0.47 20.42 -4.21
N PHE A 30 0.05 20.98 -5.34
CA PHE A 30 -1.25 20.73 -5.97
C PHE A 30 -1.11 19.74 -7.14
N GLY A 31 -1.81 18.63 -7.07
CA GLY A 31 -1.77 17.59 -8.10
C GLY A 31 -2.94 17.69 -9.08
N ILE A 32 -2.66 17.49 -10.37
CA ILE A 32 -3.65 17.40 -11.43
C ILE A 32 -3.70 15.96 -11.92
N LEU A 33 -4.88 15.34 -11.77
CA LEU A 33 -5.19 13.99 -12.19
C LEU A 33 -6.20 14.00 -13.34
N GLY A 34 -6.27 12.88 -14.05
CA GLY A 34 -7.26 12.65 -15.09
C GLY A 34 -6.75 11.71 -16.18
N PRO A 35 -7.65 11.08 -16.96
CA PRO A 35 -7.28 10.24 -18.08
C PRO A 35 -6.51 10.99 -19.18
N ASN A 36 -5.93 10.24 -20.11
CA ASN A 36 -5.32 10.83 -21.29
C ASN A 36 -6.37 11.61 -22.11
N GLY A 37 -5.97 12.77 -22.63
CA GLY A 37 -6.87 13.65 -23.38
C GLY A 37 -7.86 14.45 -22.52
N SER A 38 -7.77 14.43 -21.18
CA SER A 38 -8.64 15.24 -20.33
C SER A 38 -8.34 16.75 -20.35
N GLY A 39 -7.18 17.15 -20.88
CA GLY A 39 -6.78 18.56 -21.01
C GLY A 39 -5.73 19.05 -20.00
N LYS A 40 -5.07 18.15 -19.24
CA LYS A 40 -4.08 18.49 -18.20
C LYS A 40 -2.91 19.34 -18.73
N THR A 41 -2.20 18.87 -19.75
CA THR A 41 -1.09 19.62 -20.38
C THR A 41 -1.57 20.93 -21.03
N THR A 42 -2.77 20.95 -21.60
CA THR A 42 -3.38 22.17 -22.17
C THR A 42 -3.69 23.19 -21.07
N LEU A 43 -4.18 22.75 -19.91
CA LEU A 43 -4.37 23.60 -18.75
C LEU A 43 -3.04 24.20 -18.30
N LEU A 44 -2.02 23.38 -18.09
CA LEU A 44 -0.70 23.83 -17.65
C LEU A 44 -0.08 24.82 -18.66
N SER A 45 -0.24 24.57 -19.96
CA SER A 45 0.19 25.49 -21.03
C SER A 45 -0.51 26.84 -21.01
N MET A 46 -1.80 26.88 -20.65
CA MET A 46 -2.54 28.14 -20.52
C MET A 46 -2.17 28.89 -19.24
N LEU A 47 -1.93 28.18 -18.14
CA LEU A 47 -1.52 28.78 -16.87
C LEU A 47 -0.08 29.33 -16.91
N SER A 48 0.79 28.73 -17.73
CA SER A 48 2.16 29.22 -17.95
C SER A 48 2.26 30.35 -18.98
N GLY A 49 1.15 30.71 -19.64
CA GLY A 49 1.12 31.75 -20.67
C GLY A 49 1.71 31.32 -22.03
N VAL A 50 1.99 30.02 -22.22
CA VAL A 50 2.46 29.47 -23.51
C VAL A 50 1.31 29.36 -24.52
N LEU A 51 0.10 29.08 -24.03
CA LEU A 51 -1.11 28.98 -24.83
C LEU A 51 -2.12 30.04 -24.40
N ASP A 52 -2.62 30.84 -25.35
CA ASP A 52 -3.68 31.80 -25.07
C ASP A 52 -5.01 31.09 -24.73
N TYR A 53 -5.73 31.64 -23.75
CA TYR A 53 -7.07 31.19 -23.41
C TYR A 53 -8.14 32.13 -23.99
N LYS A 54 -9.30 31.56 -24.36
CA LYS A 54 -10.39 32.26 -25.05
C LYS A 54 -11.36 32.97 -24.12
N GLY A 55 -11.53 32.42 -22.91
CA GLY A 55 -12.48 32.93 -21.92
C GLY A 55 -12.00 32.69 -20.49
N GLY A 56 -12.58 33.42 -19.55
CA GLY A 56 -12.19 33.40 -18.15
C GLY A 56 -11.02 34.34 -17.82
N SER A 57 -10.42 34.14 -16.64
CA SER A 57 -9.28 34.90 -16.16
C SER A 57 -8.34 34.01 -15.33
N VAL A 58 -7.04 34.25 -15.44
CA VAL A 58 -6.01 33.65 -14.60
C VAL A 58 -5.30 34.78 -13.85
N ARG A 59 -5.21 34.70 -12.53
CA ARG A 59 -4.51 35.70 -11.71
C ARG A 59 -3.42 35.06 -10.87
N ILE A 60 -2.27 35.71 -10.81
CA ILE A 60 -1.13 35.30 -10.01
C ILE A 60 -0.82 36.42 -9.02
N SER A 61 -0.88 36.11 -7.73
CA SER A 61 -0.64 37.07 -6.65
C SER A 61 -1.46 38.37 -6.81
N GLY A 62 -2.70 38.23 -7.28
CA GLY A 62 -3.67 39.32 -7.48
C GLY A 62 -3.61 40.04 -8.83
N ARG A 63 -2.58 39.80 -9.66
CA ARG A 63 -2.42 40.41 -10.99
C ARG A 63 -2.87 39.47 -12.10
N ASP A 64 -3.53 39.98 -13.14
CA ASP A 64 -3.96 39.15 -14.28
C ASP A 64 -2.75 38.65 -15.08
N LEU A 65 -2.81 37.39 -15.51
CA LEU A 65 -1.76 36.75 -16.32
C LEU A 65 -1.44 37.56 -17.58
N LYS A 66 -2.46 38.18 -18.19
CA LYS A 66 -2.31 38.99 -19.41
C LYS A 66 -1.53 40.29 -19.18
N ASP A 67 -1.45 40.76 -17.93
CA ASP A 67 -0.75 41.98 -17.59
C ASP A 67 0.75 41.77 -17.44
N TYR A 68 1.22 40.52 -17.33
CA TYR A 68 2.66 40.20 -17.24
C TYR A 68 3.31 40.26 -18.62
N SER A 69 4.47 40.92 -18.72
CA SER A 69 5.34 40.70 -19.87
C SER A 69 5.96 39.30 -19.79
N SER A 70 6.39 38.73 -20.93
CA SER A 70 7.03 37.40 -20.94
C SER A 70 8.24 37.33 -20.00
N LYS A 71 9.01 38.42 -19.87
CA LYS A 71 10.13 38.50 -18.94
C LYS A 71 9.67 38.47 -17.47
N GLN A 72 8.65 39.24 -17.12
CA GLN A 72 8.09 39.24 -15.76
C GLN A 72 7.49 37.88 -15.42
N LEU A 73 6.83 37.24 -16.37
CA LEU A 73 6.25 35.91 -16.17
C LEU A 73 7.34 34.86 -15.92
N ALA A 74 8.43 34.91 -16.68
CA ALA A 74 9.61 34.08 -16.50
C ALA A 74 10.42 34.40 -15.21
N GLN A 75 10.01 35.36 -14.38
CA GLN A 75 10.55 35.53 -13.03
C GLN A 75 9.62 34.95 -11.95
N VAL A 76 8.37 34.66 -12.31
CA VAL A 76 7.32 34.21 -11.37
C VAL A 76 6.97 32.74 -11.57
N ILE A 77 7.05 32.24 -12.81
CA ILE A 77 6.67 30.88 -13.19
C ILE A 77 7.84 30.17 -13.85
N ALA A 78 8.20 29.00 -13.34
CA ALA A 78 9.05 28.05 -14.05
C ALA A 78 8.23 26.83 -14.48
N VAL A 79 8.60 26.23 -15.60
CA VAL A 79 7.96 25.02 -16.13
C VAL A 79 9.02 23.95 -16.35
N LEU A 80 8.80 22.77 -15.76
CA LEU A 80 9.54 21.56 -16.07
C LEU A 80 8.72 20.73 -17.07
N PRO A 81 9.09 20.71 -18.36
CA PRO A 81 8.35 19.95 -19.36
C PRO A 81 8.63 18.45 -19.25
N GLN A 82 7.72 17.63 -19.76
CA GLN A 82 7.86 16.18 -19.85
C GLN A 82 9.07 15.73 -20.69
N HIS A 83 9.38 16.48 -21.75
CA HIS A 83 10.50 16.19 -22.64
C HIS A 83 11.34 17.44 -22.86
N SER A 84 12.64 17.36 -22.55
CA SER A 84 13.62 18.37 -22.96
C SER A 84 14.63 17.74 -23.92
N SER A 85 14.57 18.12 -25.18
CA SER A 85 15.69 17.90 -26.09
C SER A 85 16.55 19.17 -26.11
N LEU A 86 17.70 19.14 -25.44
CA LEU A 86 18.70 20.18 -25.65
C LEU A 86 19.40 19.92 -26.99
N ALA A 87 19.36 20.90 -27.89
CA ALA A 87 19.96 20.80 -29.22
C ALA A 87 21.51 20.90 -29.20
N PHE A 88 22.09 21.32 -28.08
CA PHE A 88 23.52 21.54 -27.88
C PHE A 88 24.01 20.88 -26.58
N SER A 89 25.27 20.44 -26.57
CA SER A 89 25.89 19.77 -25.42
C SER A 89 26.46 20.81 -24.45
N TYR A 90 25.64 21.22 -23.48
CA TYR A 90 26.04 22.07 -22.35
C TYR A 90 26.54 21.22 -21.17
N THR A 91 27.40 21.80 -20.33
CA THR A 91 27.67 21.22 -19.00
C THR A 91 26.45 21.34 -18.10
N VAL A 92 26.42 20.58 -17.00
CA VAL A 92 25.37 20.68 -16.00
C VAL A 92 25.30 22.09 -15.44
N LYS A 93 26.43 22.69 -15.06
CA LYS A 93 26.47 24.06 -14.54
C LYS A 93 25.91 25.05 -15.55
N GLU A 94 26.34 24.97 -16.81
CA GLU A 94 25.83 25.84 -17.89
C GLU A 94 24.32 25.68 -18.06
N THR A 95 23.80 24.46 -18.01
CA THR A 95 22.37 24.17 -18.11
C THR A 95 21.59 24.81 -16.96
N VAL A 96 22.06 24.67 -15.72
CA VAL A 96 21.42 25.28 -14.54
C VAL A 96 21.49 26.80 -14.62
N SER A 97 22.62 27.35 -15.07
CA SER A 97 22.83 28.79 -15.24
C SER A 97 21.84 29.45 -16.21
N LEU A 98 21.31 28.71 -17.20
CA LEU A 98 20.25 29.22 -18.08
C LEU A 98 18.98 29.62 -17.32
N GLY A 99 18.74 29.08 -16.12
CA GLY A 99 17.63 29.51 -15.25
C GLY A 99 17.70 30.99 -14.85
N ARG A 100 18.90 31.60 -14.86
CA ARG A 100 19.11 33.02 -14.53
C ARG A 100 18.84 33.98 -15.69
N TYR A 101 18.55 33.47 -16.89
CA TYR A 101 18.36 34.30 -18.09
C TYR A 101 17.29 35.39 -17.92
N ALA A 102 16.17 35.07 -17.26
CA ALA A 102 15.09 36.04 -17.01
C ALA A 102 15.49 37.21 -16.09
N HIS A 103 16.52 37.03 -15.27
CA HIS A 103 17.03 38.04 -14.33
C HIS A 103 18.13 38.92 -14.93
N GLN A 104 18.68 38.54 -16.09
CA GLN A 104 19.67 39.35 -16.80
C GLN A 104 18.95 40.51 -17.51
N SER A 105 19.40 41.76 -17.29
CA SER A 105 18.82 42.96 -17.92
C SER A 105 19.89 43.84 -18.57
N GLY A 106 19.70 44.20 -19.84
CA GLY A 106 20.57 45.12 -20.59
C GLY A 106 21.59 44.41 -21.49
N TRP A 107 22.20 45.15 -22.43
CA TRP A 107 23.17 44.62 -23.41
C TRP A 107 24.56 44.28 -22.83
N PHE A 108 24.87 44.70 -21.61
CA PHE A 108 26.23 44.67 -21.04
C PHE A 108 26.33 44.01 -19.65
N HIS A 109 25.34 43.21 -19.23
CA HIS A 109 25.43 42.57 -17.93
C HIS A 109 26.32 41.32 -17.97
N SER A 110 27.32 41.31 -17.09
CA SER A 110 28.15 40.16 -16.77
C SER A 110 27.47 39.28 -15.72
N TRP A 111 27.77 37.99 -15.74
CA TRP A 111 27.44 37.03 -14.67
C TRP A 111 27.77 37.62 -13.29
N SER A 112 26.80 37.67 -12.37
CA SER A 112 26.97 38.27 -11.05
C SER A 112 27.38 37.23 -9.99
N ALA A 113 27.97 37.70 -8.88
CA ALA A 113 28.24 36.84 -7.73
C ALA A 113 26.95 36.27 -7.09
N GLU A 114 25.84 37.00 -7.21
CA GLU A 114 24.52 36.55 -6.76
C GLU A 114 24.02 35.39 -7.64
N ASP A 115 24.11 35.50 -8.97
CA ASP A 115 23.76 34.42 -9.90
C ASP A 115 24.58 33.15 -9.63
N GLU A 116 25.89 33.30 -9.43
CA GLU A 116 26.77 32.19 -9.07
C GLU A 116 26.33 31.52 -7.75
N SER A 117 26.00 32.33 -6.73
CA SER A 117 25.57 31.80 -5.43
C SER A 117 24.23 31.04 -5.52
N ILE A 118 23.31 31.52 -6.36
CA ILE A 118 21.99 30.90 -6.55
C ILE A 118 22.14 29.59 -7.30
N VAL A 119 22.92 29.57 -8.37
CA VAL A 119 23.20 28.34 -9.14
C VAL A 119 23.85 27.30 -8.24
N GLN A 120 24.89 27.66 -7.50
CA GLN A 120 25.59 26.72 -6.61
C GLN A 120 24.65 26.15 -5.53
N ARG A 121 23.88 27.02 -4.86
CA ARG A 121 22.89 26.61 -3.84
C ARG A 121 21.86 25.64 -4.40
N VAL A 122 21.31 25.93 -5.59
CA VAL A 122 20.29 25.07 -6.19
C VAL A 122 20.89 23.74 -6.63
N MET A 123 22.11 23.74 -7.18
CA MET A 123 22.81 22.51 -7.56
C MET A 123 23.08 21.60 -6.36
N GLU A 124 23.41 22.18 -5.20
CA GLU A 124 23.54 21.45 -3.93
C GLU A 124 22.19 20.88 -3.48
N GLN A 125 21.12 21.69 -3.52
CA GLN A 125 19.77 21.28 -3.12
C GLN A 125 19.22 20.13 -3.96
N THR A 126 19.53 20.11 -5.26
CA THR A 126 19.10 19.05 -6.19
C THR A 126 20.09 17.89 -6.29
N GLY A 127 21.23 17.96 -5.59
CA GLY A 127 22.27 16.92 -5.61
C GLY A 127 22.92 16.73 -6.98
N VAL A 128 23.16 17.83 -7.72
CA VAL A 128 23.82 17.82 -9.04
C VAL A 128 25.17 18.55 -9.05
N ALA A 129 25.59 19.08 -7.90
CA ALA A 129 26.85 19.81 -7.75
C ALA A 129 28.10 18.96 -8.07
N ASP A 130 28.09 17.67 -7.70
CA ASP A 130 29.24 16.77 -7.84
C ASP A 130 29.63 16.47 -9.29
N PHE A 131 28.70 16.68 -10.23
CA PHE A 131 28.90 16.44 -11.65
C PHE A 131 28.64 17.68 -12.51
N GLN A 132 28.88 18.87 -11.93
CA GLN A 132 28.65 20.16 -12.57
C GLN A 132 29.35 20.34 -13.93
N ASP A 133 30.52 19.72 -14.10
CA ASP A 133 31.34 19.81 -15.31
C ASP A 133 31.01 18.72 -16.36
N LEU A 134 30.15 17.75 -16.02
CA LEU A 134 29.71 16.75 -16.99
C LEU A 134 28.75 17.36 -18.01
N HIS A 135 28.82 16.87 -19.24
CA HIS A 135 27.86 17.23 -20.27
C HIS A 135 26.50 16.60 -20.01
N PHE A 136 25.44 17.37 -20.25
CA PHE A 136 24.05 16.97 -20.04
C PHE A 136 23.65 15.68 -20.80
N ASP A 137 24.22 15.47 -21.98
CA ASP A 137 23.99 14.29 -22.81
C ASP A 137 24.61 12.99 -22.24
N ARG A 138 25.56 13.09 -21.29
CA ARG A 138 26.17 11.93 -20.62
C ARG A 138 25.42 11.45 -19.38
N LEU A 139 24.43 12.22 -18.94
CA LEU A 139 23.64 11.91 -17.74
C LEU A 139 22.58 10.84 -18.01
N SER A 140 22.27 10.06 -16.98
CA SER A 140 21.08 9.21 -16.94
C SER A 140 19.78 10.03 -16.96
N GLY A 141 18.64 9.39 -17.23
CA GLY A 141 17.34 10.08 -17.26
C GLY A 141 17.01 10.82 -15.94
N GLY A 142 17.27 10.18 -14.79
CA GLY A 142 17.03 10.79 -13.48
C GLY A 142 17.97 11.94 -13.14
N GLU A 143 19.24 11.85 -13.54
CA GLU A 143 20.18 12.97 -13.39
C GLU A 143 19.79 14.14 -14.29
N ARG A 144 19.41 13.89 -15.55
CA ARG A 144 18.90 14.94 -16.45
C ARG A 144 17.70 15.66 -15.83
N GLN A 145 16.75 14.91 -15.27
CA GLN A 145 15.57 15.51 -14.64
C GLN A 145 15.94 16.39 -13.44
N ARG A 146 16.92 15.99 -12.62
CA ARG A 146 17.41 16.82 -11.51
C ARG A 146 18.11 18.09 -12.00
N VAL A 147 18.87 18.02 -13.10
CA VAL A 147 19.50 19.19 -13.70
C VAL A 147 18.46 20.17 -14.25
N LEU A 148 17.41 19.67 -14.92
CA LEU A 148 16.33 20.52 -15.42
C LEU A 148 15.49 21.12 -14.29
N LEU A 149 15.27 20.37 -13.21
CA LEU A 149 14.65 20.92 -12.00
C LEU A 149 15.55 22.01 -11.41
N ALA A 150 16.85 21.78 -11.31
CA ALA A 150 17.81 22.77 -10.82
C ALA A 150 17.77 24.04 -11.68
N GLN A 151 17.72 23.90 -13.01
CA GLN A 151 17.54 25.03 -13.93
C GLN A 151 16.23 25.79 -13.64
N ALA A 152 15.11 25.10 -13.49
CA ALA A 152 13.82 25.71 -13.18
C ALA A 152 13.82 26.43 -11.82
N LEU A 153 14.50 25.86 -10.82
CA LEU A 153 14.61 26.42 -9.48
C LEU A 153 15.61 27.59 -9.40
N ALA A 154 16.67 27.59 -10.22
CA ALA A 154 17.59 28.70 -10.33
C ALA A 154 16.89 29.98 -10.82
N GLN A 155 15.76 29.85 -11.51
CA GLN A 155 14.89 30.97 -11.88
C GLN A 155 14.24 31.68 -10.68
N GLU A 156 14.25 31.05 -9.50
CA GLU A 156 13.59 31.50 -8.27
C GLU A 156 12.08 31.80 -8.46
N PRO A 157 11.31 30.84 -9.01
CA PRO A 157 9.89 31.05 -9.28
C PRO A 157 9.05 31.09 -8.00
N GLU A 158 7.91 31.79 -8.06
CA GLU A 158 6.85 31.65 -7.06
C GLU A 158 5.99 30.39 -7.30
N ILE A 159 5.86 29.99 -8.58
CA ILE A 159 5.07 28.85 -9.04
C ILE A 159 5.94 27.97 -9.94
N LEU A 160 6.04 26.69 -9.60
CA LEU A 160 6.68 25.66 -10.40
C LEU A 160 5.62 24.73 -11.00
N PHE A 161 5.52 24.73 -12.32
CA PHE A 161 4.69 23.79 -13.05
C PHE A 161 5.50 22.58 -13.48
N LEU A 162 4.90 21.39 -13.36
CA LEU A 162 5.52 20.14 -13.77
C LEU A 162 4.54 19.33 -14.61
N ASP A 163 4.98 18.94 -15.80
CA ASP A 163 4.23 18.02 -16.63
C ASP A 163 4.84 16.62 -16.52
N GLU A 164 4.18 15.76 -15.73
CA GLU A 164 4.53 14.35 -15.53
C GLU A 164 6.01 14.12 -15.13
N PRO A 165 6.49 14.79 -14.06
CA PRO A 165 7.92 14.89 -13.76
C PRO A 165 8.56 13.57 -13.30
N THR A 166 7.75 12.57 -12.96
CA THR A 166 8.17 11.24 -12.48
C THR A 166 8.19 10.18 -13.58
N ASN A 167 7.67 10.50 -14.78
CA ASN A 167 7.66 9.53 -15.88
C ASN A 167 9.09 9.16 -16.28
N HIS A 168 9.31 7.89 -16.61
CA HIS A 168 10.61 7.32 -17.00
C HIS A 168 11.71 7.36 -15.92
N LEU A 169 11.38 7.72 -14.68
CA LEU A 169 12.28 7.61 -13.52
C LEU A 169 12.10 6.27 -12.82
N ASP A 170 13.17 5.72 -12.24
CA ASP A 170 13.07 4.61 -11.30
C ASP A 170 12.47 5.06 -9.96
N LEU A 171 12.07 4.09 -9.13
CA LEU A 171 11.36 4.36 -7.87
C LEU A 171 12.16 5.23 -6.89
N SER A 172 13.49 5.07 -6.86
CA SER A 172 14.34 5.87 -5.95
C SER A 172 14.34 7.33 -6.38
N TYR A 173 14.55 7.60 -7.68
CA TYR A 173 14.55 8.97 -8.19
C TYR A 173 13.16 9.62 -8.14
N GLN A 174 12.08 8.87 -8.38
CA GLN A 174 10.72 9.38 -8.20
C GLN A 174 10.49 9.86 -6.77
N LYS A 175 10.84 9.03 -5.79
CA LYS A 175 10.72 9.36 -4.36
C LYS A 175 11.54 10.61 -4.02
N ASP A 176 12.83 10.64 -4.37
CA ASP A 176 13.73 11.74 -4.00
C ASP A 176 13.30 13.07 -4.63
N LEU A 177 12.83 13.03 -5.89
CA LEU A 177 12.27 14.18 -6.56
C LEU A 177 11.05 14.72 -5.79
N LEU A 178 10.06 13.87 -5.51
CA LEU A 178 8.83 14.27 -4.83
C LEU A 178 9.07 14.71 -3.37
N ASP A 179 10.01 14.08 -2.66
CA ASP A 179 10.45 14.50 -1.32
C ASP A 179 11.05 15.90 -1.36
N LEU A 180 11.93 16.19 -2.34
CA LEU A 180 12.49 17.51 -2.55
C LEU A 180 11.39 18.55 -2.83
N MET A 181 10.45 18.25 -3.72
CA MET A 181 9.34 19.16 -4.04
C MET A 181 8.51 19.51 -2.81
N ARG A 182 8.18 18.49 -2.02
CA ARG A 182 7.40 18.63 -0.79
C ARG A 182 8.16 19.47 0.24
N LYS A 183 9.47 19.26 0.36
CA LYS A 183 10.34 20.07 1.22
C LYS A 183 10.33 21.53 0.79
N MET A 184 10.53 21.80 -0.50
CA MET A 184 10.54 23.16 -1.05
C MET A 184 9.20 23.87 -0.87
N ALA A 185 8.08 23.18 -1.11
CA ALA A 185 6.75 23.73 -0.91
C ALA A 185 6.53 24.16 0.55
N LYS A 186 6.91 23.30 1.51
CA LYS A 186 6.71 23.56 2.94
C LYS A 186 7.64 24.62 3.51
N GLU A 187 8.95 24.49 3.24
CA GLU A 187 10.00 25.30 3.85
C GLU A 187 10.20 26.63 3.12
N GLN A 188 10.21 26.61 1.79
CA GLN A 188 10.51 27.79 0.95
C GLN A 188 9.26 28.48 0.42
N LYS A 189 8.07 27.94 0.72
CA LYS A 189 6.77 28.45 0.25
C LYS A 189 6.65 28.50 -1.28
N LEU A 190 7.38 27.62 -1.97
CA LEU A 190 7.26 27.42 -3.41
C LEU A 190 5.89 26.78 -3.71
N THR A 191 5.11 27.36 -4.61
CA THR A 191 3.84 26.74 -5.04
C THR A 191 4.16 25.75 -6.16
N VAL A 192 3.76 24.50 -6.03
CA VAL A 192 4.05 23.47 -7.02
C VAL A 192 2.74 22.93 -7.59
N ILE A 193 2.61 22.94 -8.90
CA ILE A 193 1.44 22.40 -9.60
C ILE A 193 1.94 21.32 -10.57
N SER A 194 1.58 20.08 -10.28
CA SER A 194 2.15 18.92 -10.98
C SER A 194 1.07 18.02 -11.56
N ILE A 195 1.27 17.57 -12.78
CA ILE A 195 0.45 16.53 -13.41
C ILE A 195 0.97 15.16 -12.99
N PHE A 196 0.06 14.29 -12.54
CA PHE A 196 0.38 12.92 -12.15
C PHE A 196 -0.45 11.92 -12.96
N HIS A 197 0.19 10.80 -13.32
CA HIS A 197 -0.51 9.60 -13.80
C HIS A 197 -0.73 8.57 -12.71
N ASP A 198 0.21 8.48 -11.77
CA ASP A 198 0.13 7.56 -10.65
C ASP A 198 -0.72 8.18 -9.53
N LEU A 199 -1.89 7.59 -9.30
CA LEU A 199 -2.84 8.01 -8.28
C LEU A 199 -2.26 7.88 -6.86
N ASN A 200 -1.39 6.90 -6.63
CA ASN A 200 -0.76 6.65 -5.34
C ASN A 200 0.30 7.69 -5.03
N LEU A 201 1.18 8.01 -5.99
CA LEU A 201 2.15 9.10 -5.81
C LEU A 201 1.45 10.44 -5.57
N ALA A 202 0.42 10.74 -6.36
CA ALA A 202 -0.39 11.95 -6.16
C ALA A 202 -1.01 11.98 -4.76
N GLY A 203 -1.59 10.86 -4.31
CA GLY A 203 -2.24 10.77 -2.99
C GLY A 203 -1.28 10.90 -1.81
N LEU A 204 -0.07 10.37 -1.95
CA LEU A 204 0.99 10.43 -0.93
C LEU A 204 1.55 11.84 -0.76
N TYR A 205 1.83 12.52 -1.87
CA TYR A 205 2.64 13.75 -1.86
C TYR A 205 1.82 15.02 -1.87
N CYS A 206 0.70 15.07 -2.59
CA CYS A 206 -0.05 16.32 -2.77
C CYS A 206 -0.86 16.70 -1.53
N ASP A 207 -1.02 18.01 -1.35
CA ASP A 207 -1.88 18.60 -0.32
C ASP A 207 -3.35 18.58 -0.78
N ARG A 208 -3.60 18.97 -2.04
CA ARG A 208 -4.89 18.84 -2.74
C ARG A 208 -4.68 18.27 -4.14
N LEU A 209 -5.74 17.66 -4.66
CA LEU A 209 -5.81 17.09 -5.99
C LEU A 209 -6.99 17.70 -6.74
N MET A 210 -6.83 17.85 -8.05
CA MET A 210 -7.90 18.13 -8.99
C MET A 210 -8.05 16.95 -9.94
N LEU A 211 -9.26 16.41 -10.05
CA LEU A 211 -9.57 15.37 -11.03
C LEU A 211 -10.25 16.00 -12.25
N LEU A 212 -9.59 15.90 -13.40
CA LEU A 212 -10.03 16.47 -14.66
C LEU A 212 -10.51 15.36 -15.61
N GLU A 213 -11.70 15.51 -16.18
CA GLU A 213 -12.25 14.61 -17.18
C GLU A 213 -12.89 15.42 -18.30
N LYS A 214 -12.55 15.11 -19.56
CA LYS A 214 -13.15 15.74 -20.76
C LYS A 214 -13.20 17.28 -20.70
N GLY A 215 -12.14 17.91 -20.18
CA GLY A 215 -12.02 19.36 -20.12
C GLY A 215 -12.76 20.04 -18.97
N GLN A 216 -13.36 19.28 -18.07
CA GLN A 216 -14.12 19.79 -16.92
C GLN A 216 -13.56 19.23 -15.62
N ILE A 217 -13.64 20.03 -14.56
CA ILE A 217 -13.26 19.59 -13.21
C ILE A 217 -14.37 18.72 -12.64
N GLN A 218 -14.04 17.49 -12.27
CA GLN A 218 -14.94 16.61 -11.55
C GLN A 218 -14.93 16.92 -10.05
N VAL A 219 -13.74 17.18 -9.48
CA VAL A 219 -13.58 17.53 -8.06
C VAL A 219 -12.22 18.20 -7.82
N VAL A 220 -12.15 19.10 -6.83
CA VAL A 220 -10.90 19.61 -6.24
C VAL A 220 -10.98 19.48 -4.73
N ASP A 221 -10.16 18.62 -4.14
CA ASP A 221 -10.19 18.38 -2.68
C ASP A 221 -8.90 17.72 -2.20
N VAL A 222 -8.82 17.39 -0.91
CA VAL A 222 -7.75 16.56 -0.34
C VAL A 222 -7.74 15.16 -0.97
N PRO A 223 -6.57 14.48 -0.98
CA PRO A 223 -6.43 13.18 -1.66
C PRO A 223 -7.47 12.12 -1.30
N ASN A 224 -7.84 11.99 -0.02
CA ASN A 224 -8.80 10.97 0.40
C ASN A 224 -10.19 11.19 -0.21
N GLU A 225 -10.59 12.45 -0.34
CA GLU A 225 -11.87 12.81 -0.93
C GLU A 225 -11.82 12.66 -2.43
N VAL A 226 -10.75 13.09 -3.11
CA VAL A 226 -10.61 12.96 -4.57
C VAL A 226 -10.52 11.50 -5.01
N LEU A 227 -9.71 10.69 -4.30
CA LEU A 227 -9.44 9.29 -4.55
C LEU A 227 -10.49 8.40 -3.82
N GLN A 228 -11.76 8.59 -4.16
CA GLN A 228 -12.83 7.66 -3.82
C GLN A 228 -12.96 6.59 -4.90
N GLN A 229 -13.21 5.33 -4.50
CA GLN A 229 -13.16 4.18 -5.40
C GLN A 229 -14.12 4.35 -6.58
N GLU A 230 -15.39 4.64 -6.31
CA GLU A 230 -16.45 4.77 -7.32
C GLU A 230 -16.14 5.88 -8.32
N ARG A 231 -15.58 7.00 -7.84
CA ARG A 231 -15.22 8.14 -8.69
C ARG A 231 -14.08 7.78 -9.64
N ILE A 232 -13.02 7.18 -9.12
CA ILE A 232 -11.87 6.80 -9.94
C ILE A 232 -12.25 5.72 -10.94
N GLN A 233 -13.06 4.73 -10.55
CA GLN A 233 -13.61 3.74 -11.50
C GLN A 233 -14.44 4.41 -12.60
N GLY A 234 -15.28 5.39 -12.25
CA GLY A 234 -16.09 6.15 -13.21
C GLY A 234 -15.28 6.96 -14.21
N VAL A 235 -14.21 7.64 -13.75
CA VAL A 235 -13.38 8.52 -14.58
C VAL A 235 -12.36 7.75 -15.42
N TYR A 236 -11.73 6.71 -14.87
CA TYR A 236 -10.69 5.94 -15.54
C TYR A 236 -11.20 4.67 -16.23
N HIS A 237 -12.48 4.33 -16.06
CA HIS A 237 -13.13 3.16 -16.68
C HIS A 237 -12.37 1.85 -16.42
N THR A 238 -11.89 1.66 -15.18
CA THR A 238 -11.12 0.49 -14.76
C THR A 238 -11.54 0.02 -13.38
N THR A 239 -11.36 -1.26 -13.08
CA THR A 239 -11.65 -1.82 -11.76
C THR A 239 -10.46 -1.58 -10.85
N ILE A 240 -10.71 -0.90 -9.74
CA ILE A 240 -9.72 -0.64 -8.70
C ILE A 240 -10.31 -0.93 -7.31
N GLU A 241 -9.42 -1.27 -6.38
CA GLU A 241 -9.73 -1.34 -4.96
C GLU A 241 -8.95 -0.29 -4.18
N LYS A 242 -9.65 0.38 -3.27
CA LYS A 242 -9.06 1.34 -2.33
C LYS A 242 -8.67 0.62 -1.04
N HIS A 243 -7.42 0.78 -0.64
CA HIS A 243 -6.86 0.27 0.60
C HIS A 243 -6.18 1.41 1.39
N PRO A 244 -6.08 1.33 2.72
CA PRO A 244 -5.27 2.27 3.50
C PRO A 244 -3.79 2.00 3.27
N HIS A 245 -2.98 3.06 3.17
CA HIS A 245 -1.52 2.92 3.14
C HIS A 245 -1.02 2.39 4.50
N PRO A 246 -0.15 1.36 4.53
CA PRO A 246 0.21 0.67 5.77
C PRO A 246 0.94 1.55 6.80
N ALA A 247 1.67 2.56 6.34
CA ALA A 247 2.47 3.44 7.21
C ALA A 247 1.93 4.88 7.34
N LEU A 248 0.92 5.28 6.55
CA LEU A 248 0.51 6.69 6.43
C LEU A 248 -1.02 6.79 6.34
N PRO A 249 -1.65 7.85 6.86
CA PRO A 249 -3.09 8.08 6.73
C PRO A 249 -3.46 8.59 5.33
N LYS A 250 -3.12 7.80 4.32
CA LYS A 250 -3.27 8.12 2.89
C LYS A 250 -3.91 6.94 2.15
N PRO A 251 -4.69 7.21 1.08
CA PRO A 251 -5.29 6.14 0.29
C PRO A 251 -4.25 5.50 -0.63
N GLN A 252 -4.43 4.20 -0.89
CA GLN A 252 -3.71 3.45 -1.91
C GLN A 252 -4.73 2.77 -2.83
N MET A 253 -4.49 2.85 -4.13
CA MET A 253 -5.33 2.33 -5.19
C MET A 253 -4.60 1.17 -5.87
N PHE A 254 -5.24 0.01 -5.89
CA PHE A 254 -4.76 -1.18 -6.58
C PHE A 254 -5.65 -1.48 -7.78
N ILE A 255 -5.02 -1.75 -8.92
CA ILE A 255 -5.74 -2.23 -10.11
C ILE A 255 -6.13 -3.68 -9.85
N VAL A 256 -7.39 -4.02 -10.12
CA VAL A 256 -7.89 -5.40 -10.03
C VAL A 256 -8.05 -5.94 -11.45
N PRO A 257 -7.22 -6.92 -11.86
CA PRO A 257 -7.38 -7.58 -13.15
C PRO A 257 -8.74 -8.28 -13.26
N GLU A 258 -9.27 -8.37 -14.48
CA GLU A 258 -10.45 -9.18 -14.74
C GLU A 258 -10.14 -10.66 -14.47
N LYS A 259 -11.04 -11.35 -13.76
CA LYS A 259 -10.92 -12.80 -13.55
C LYS A 259 -11.28 -13.54 -14.83
N HIS A 260 -10.52 -14.57 -15.20
CA HIS A 260 -10.79 -15.38 -16.39
C HIS A 260 -10.91 -16.88 -16.05
N GLY A 261 -11.90 -17.55 -16.65
CA GLY A 261 -12.05 -19.01 -16.77
C GLY A 261 -11.77 -19.85 -15.51
N GLN A 262 -10.49 -20.22 -15.30
CA GLN A 262 -10.05 -21.10 -14.20
C GLN A 262 -10.16 -20.47 -12.82
N ASP A 263 -10.13 -19.13 -12.71
CA ASP A 263 -10.20 -18.43 -11.42
C ASP A 263 -11.59 -18.39 -10.80
N THR A 264 -12.61 -18.82 -11.54
CA THR A 264 -13.99 -18.92 -11.05
C THR A 264 -14.40 -20.34 -10.71
N ILE A 265 -13.61 -21.35 -11.10
CA ILE A 265 -13.94 -22.76 -10.83
C ILE A 265 -13.80 -23.01 -9.33
N PRO A 266 -14.86 -23.45 -8.63
CA PRO A 266 -14.78 -23.80 -7.22
C PRO A 266 -13.69 -24.85 -6.97
N LEU A 267 -12.92 -24.62 -5.92
CA LEU A 267 -11.91 -25.55 -5.41
C LEU A 267 -12.29 -25.89 -3.97
N GLU A 268 -12.32 -27.17 -3.65
CA GLU A 268 -12.56 -27.66 -2.29
C GLU A 268 -11.23 -28.14 -1.69
N ILE A 269 -10.72 -27.40 -0.70
CA ILE A 269 -9.63 -27.82 0.17
C ILE A 269 -10.21 -28.80 1.20
N ASP A 270 -9.66 -30.01 1.21
CA ASP A 270 -10.03 -31.12 2.10
C ASP A 270 -8.78 -31.87 2.60
N ASP A 271 -8.97 -33.04 3.20
CA ASP A 271 -7.91 -33.87 3.76
C ASP A 271 -6.97 -34.49 2.71
N SER A 272 -7.33 -34.50 1.42
CA SER A 272 -6.43 -34.99 0.36
C SER A 272 -5.17 -34.13 0.19
N TYR A 273 -5.20 -32.88 0.68
CA TYR A 273 -4.07 -31.96 0.69
C TYR A 273 -3.29 -31.94 2.01
N LEU A 274 -3.71 -32.74 3.00
CA LEU A 274 -3.15 -32.79 4.35
C LEU A 274 -2.21 -34.00 4.52
N THR A 275 -1.01 -33.74 5.01
CA THR A 275 -0.03 -34.75 5.42
C THR A 275 0.25 -34.59 6.90
N VAL A 276 0.06 -35.66 7.68
CA VAL A 276 0.40 -35.70 9.12
C VAL A 276 1.66 -36.55 9.28
N GLY A 277 2.77 -35.90 9.61
CA GLY A 277 4.05 -36.55 9.90
C GLY A 277 4.42 -36.48 11.38
N PHE A 278 5.56 -37.10 11.73
CA PHE A 278 6.09 -37.08 13.09
C PHE A 278 6.68 -35.72 13.48
N GLU A 279 7.33 -35.03 12.54
CA GLU A 279 7.99 -33.74 12.79
C GLU A 279 7.09 -32.53 12.47
N MET A 280 6.16 -32.68 11.51
CA MET A 280 5.26 -31.61 11.09
C MET A 280 3.95 -32.14 10.50
N ILE A 281 2.90 -31.33 10.66
CA ILE A 281 1.67 -31.41 9.87
C ILE A 281 1.79 -30.39 8.75
N GLN A 282 1.45 -30.80 7.54
CA GLN A 282 1.51 -29.95 6.35
C GLN A 282 0.21 -30.00 5.57
N LEU A 283 -0.36 -28.83 5.25
CA LEU A 283 -1.35 -28.71 4.18
C LEU A 283 -0.71 -28.00 2.98
N LYS A 284 -0.80 -28.61 1.81
CA LYS A 284 -0.30 -28.04 0.54
C LYS A 284 -1.46 -27.75 -0.40
N SER A 285 -1.85 -26.49 -0.46
CA SER A 285 -2.91 -26.05 -1.36
C SER A 285 -2.44 -26.07 -2.82
N PRO A 286 -3.30 -26.45 -3.79
CA PRO A 286 -2.95 -26.42 -5.21
C PRO A 286 -2.86 -24.98 -5.74
N ILE A 287 -3.45 -24.00 -5.05
CA ILE A 287 -3.39 -22.57 -5.36
C ILE A 287 -2.99 -21.76 -4.12
N PRO A 288 -2.44 -20.54 -4.27
CA PRO A 288 -2.34 -19.61 -3.14
C PRO A 288 -3.73 -19.29 -2.58
N LEU A 289 -3.88 -19.39 -1.26
CA LEU A 289 -5.09 -19.00 -0.53
C LEU A 289 -4.88 -17.64 0.10
N ARG A 290 -5.91 -16.80 0.14
CA ARG A 290 -5.86 -15.54 0.89
C ARG A 290 -6.01 -15.87 2.37
N THR A 291 -5.08 -15.40 3.20
CA THR A 291 -4.99 -15.77 4.61
C THR A 291 -5.11 -14.57 5.54
N MET A 292 -5.58 -14.83 6.76
CA MET A 292 -5.34 -14.01 7.94
C MET A 292 -4.83 -14.94 9.04
N SER A 293 -3.63 -14.68 9.56
CA SER A 293 -2.92 -15.63 10.44
C SER A 293 -2.18 -14.95 11.59
N SER A 294 -2.11 -15.63 12.73
CA SER A 294 -1.23 -15.29 13.85
C SER A 294 -0.02 -16.24 13.95
N GLY A 295 0.34 -16.93 12.86
CA GLY A 295 1.47 -17.85 12.82
C GLY A 295 2.83 -17.18 13.09
N VAL A 296 3.85 -17.99 13.38
CA VAL A 296 5.24 -17.54 13.55
C VAL A 296 5.77 -16.98 12.23
N THR A 297 5.55 -17.67 11.11
CA THR A 297 5.81 -17.14 9.77
C THR A 297 4.51 -16.98 9.00
N GLY A 298 4.47 -16.03 8.07
CA GLY A 298 3.24 -15.71 7.32
C GLY A 298 2.13 -15.08 8.18
N SER A 299 2.50 -14.28 9.20
CA SER A 299 1.55 -13.57 10.06
C SER A 299 0.90 -12.38 9.36
N GLY A 300 -0.27 -11.97 9.85
CA GLY A 300 -1.08 -10.94 9.22
C GLY A 300 -1.86 -11.45 8.01
N THR A 301 -2.07 -10.58 7.03
CA THR A 301 -2.80 -10.88 5.79
C THR A 301 -1.85 -11.16 4.64
N GLY A 302 -2.14 -12.17 3.83
CA GLY A 302 -1.30 -12.50 2.69
C GLY A 302 -1.89 -13.56 1.76
N TRP A 303 -1.05 -14.08 0.87
CA TRP A 303 -1.39 -15.20 -0.01
C TRP A 303 -0.38 -16.31 0.20
N HIS A 304 -0.83 -17.45 0.69
CA HIS A 304 0.05 -18.56 1.06
C HIS A 304 -0.46 -19.87 0.47
N LYS A 305 0.48 -20.74 0.10
CA LYS A 305 0.22 -22.04 -0.52
C LYS A 305 0.49 -23.20 0.43
N HIS A 306 1.41 -22.99 1.35
CA HIS A 306 1.88 -24.00 2.30
C HIS A 306 1.47 -23.61 3.72
N PHE A 307 1.06 -24.60 4.51
CA PHE A 307 0.64 -24.43 5.89
C PHE A 307 1.31 -25.51 6.72
N VAL A 308 2.07 -25.10 7.72
CA VAL A 308 2.94 -26.00 8.48
C VAL A 308 2.71 -25.82 9.97
N ASN A 309 2.50 -26.92 10.67
CA ASN A 309 2.51 -26.96 12.13
C ASN A 309 3.63 -27.91 12.56
N ARG A 310 4.73 -27.34 13.05
CA ARG A 310 5.95 -28.06 13.42
C ARG A 310 5.90 -28.48 14.88
N HIS A 311 6.35 -29.70 15.17
CA HIS A 311 6.58 -30.14 16.53
C HIS A 311 7.87 -29.52 17.12
N VAL A 312 7.80 -29.02 18.35
CA VAL A 312 8.96 -28.52 19.13
C VAL A 312 8.95 -29.14 20.52
N HIS A 313 10.12 -29.35 21.11
CA HIS A 313 10.22 -29.93 22.45
C HIS A 313 9.64 -28.98 23.53
N HIS A 314 9.15 -29.51 24.65
CA HIS A 314 8.58 -28.68 25.74
C HIS A 314 9.55 -27.65 26.35
N GLY A 315 10.85 -27.93 26.28
CA GLY A 315 11.92 -27.03 26.69
C GLY A 315 12.51 -26.20 25.55
N TYR A 316 11.80 -26.06 24.44
CA TYR A 316 12.22 -25.24 23.31
C TYR A 316 12.33 -23.78 23.74
N ASP A 317 13.54 -23.24 23.62
CA ASP A 317 13.89 -21.86 23.90
C ASP A 317 14.86 -21.42 22.80
N CYS A 318 14.50 -20.39 22.04
CA CYS A 318 15.38 -19.80 21.04
C CYS A 318 15.27 -18.28 21.07
N GLU A 319 16.36 -17.61 20.71
CA GLU A 319 16.42 -16.14 20.77
C GLU A 319 15.48 -15.49 19.74
N ASP A 320 15.33 -16.11 18.57
CA ASP A 320 14.44 -15.63 17.51
C ASP A 320 13.69 -16.79 16.83
N HIS A 321 12.42 -16.96 17.23
CA HIS A 321 11.55 -18.01 16.71
C HIS A 321 11.21 -17.80 15.22
N HIS A 322 11.28 -16.56 14.70
CA HIS A 322 10.96 -16.27 13.30
C HIS A 322 12.06 -16.73 12.37
N VAL A 323 13.32 -16.42 12.69
CA VAL A 323 14.49 -16.84 11.90
C VAL A 323 14.62 -18.37 11.92
N GLU A 324 14.50 -18.98 13.10
CA GLU A 324 14.62 -20.43 13.24
C GLU A 324 13.53 -21.18 12.45
N MET A 325 12.29 -20.67 12.46
CA MET A 325 11.22 -21.25 11.65
C MET A 325 11.48 -21.11 10.14
N ALA A 326 11.99 -19.95 9.71
CA ALA A 326 12.30 -19.72 8.30
C ALA A 326 13.41 -20.66 7.81
N ASP A 327 14.45 -20.90 8.62
CA ASP A 327 15.52 -21.84 8.32
C ASP A 327 15.00 -23.29 8.28
N TYR A 328 14.13 -23.67 9.22
CA TYR A 328 13.48 -24.97 9.20
C TYR A 328 12.67 -25.19 7.92
N LEU A 329 11.84 -24.21 7.53
CA LEU A 329 11.06 -24.30 6.29
C LEU A 329 11.96 -24.47 5.07
N THR A 330 13.02 -23.67 4.98
CA THR A 330 13.98 -23.70 3.86
C THR A 330 14.68 -25.07 3.75
N THR A 331 15.13 -25.63 4.87
CA THR A 331 15.78 -26.96 4.91
C THR A 331 14.83 -28.10 4.51
N HIS A 332 13.52 -27.90 4.63
CA HIS A 332 12.48 -28.84 4.21
C HIS A 332 11.91 -28.54 2.82
N GLY A 333 12.55 -27.66 2.05
CA GLY A 333 12.16 -27.31 0.69
C GLY A 333 10.88 -26.48 0.60
N LEU A 334 10.56 -25.72 1.65
CA LEU A 334 9.43 -24.80 1.71
C LEU A 334 9.91 -23.37 1.72
N GLU A 335 9.32 -22.54 0.85
CA GLU A 335 9.61 -21.11 0.78
C GLU A 335 8.92 -20.39 1.96
N PRO A 336 9.65 -19.72 2.87
CA PRO A 336 9.04 -19.04 4.02
C PRO A 336 7.99 -17.99 3.63
N GLN A 337 8.17 -17.31 2.50
CA GLN A 337 7.24 -16.28 2.02
C GLN A 337 5.91 -16.85 1.49
N GLU A 338 5.88 -18.12 1.08
CA GLU A 338 4.65 -18.80 0.62
C GLU A 338 4.02 -19.67 1.73
N THR A 339 4.59 -19.66 2.93
CA THR A 339 4.24 -20.59 4.01
C THR A 339 3.75 -19.87 5.27
N VAL A 340 2.60 -20.29 5.78
CA VAL A 340 2.19 -20.00 7.15
C VAL A 340 2.75 -21.09 8.07
N GLY A 341 3.66 -20.73 8.95
CA GLY A 341 4.30 -21.63 9.90
C GLY A 341 3.82 -21.42 11.32
N MET A 342 3.43 -22.50 11.99
CA MET A 342 3.10 -22.57 13.41
C MET A 342 3.96 -23.62 14.11
N MET A 343 4.05 -23.53 15.43
CA MET A 343 4.78 -24.47 16.26
C MET A 343 3.87 -25.01 17.37
N THR A 344 4.10 -26.25 17.78
CA THR A 344 3.42 -26.86 18.91
C THR A 344 4.29 -27.88 19.62
N ALA A 345 4.18 -27.97 20.94
CA ALA A 345 4.79 -29.06 21.72
C ALA A 345 3.86 -30.28 21.87
N VAL A 346 2.73 -30.28 21.18
CA VAL A 346 1.76 -31.38 21.17
C VAL A 346 2.22 -32.49 20.23
N PHE A 347 1.86 -33.74 20.56
CA PHE A 347 2.06 -34.88 19.66
C PHE A 347 1.18 -34.73 18.41
N LEU A 348 1.79 -34.69 17.24
CA LEU A 348 1.10 -34.34 15.98
C LEU A 348 0.12 -35.42 15.50
N ASP A 349 0.28 -36.66 15.94
CA ASP A 349 -0.66 -37.77 15.70
C ASP A 349 -2.01 -37.60 16.43
N THR A 350 -2.10 -36.63 17.35
CA THR A 350 -3.34 -36.31 18.10
C THR A 350 -4.22 -35.26 17.42
N VAL A 351 -3.81 -34.76 16.24
CA VAL A 351 -4.55 -33.77 15.47
C VAL A 351 -5.98 -34.25 15.18
N ALA A 352 -6.94 -33.33 15.29
CA ALA A 352 -8.31 -33.54 14.86
C ALA A 352 -8.61 -32.66 13.64
N PHE A 353 -9.30 -33.21 12.64
CA PHE A 353 -9.71 -32.44 11.48
C PHE A 353 -11.07 -32.88 10.94
N LYS A 354 -11.78 -31.93 10.31
CA LYS A 354 -13.15 -32.16 9.83
C LYS A 354 -13.47 -31.26 8.65
N LEU A 355 -14.08 -31.83 7.62
CA LEU A 355 -14.69 -31.10 6.51
C LEU A 355 -16.19 -30.97 6.72
N LEU A 356 -16.69 -29.74 6.71
CA LEU A 356 -18.09 -29.40 6.89
C LEU A 356 -18.61 -28.71 5.63
N ARG A 357 -19.74 -29.18 5.09
CA ARG A 357 -20.33 -28.63 3.85
C ARG A 357 -21.64 -27.91 4.16
N ALA A 358 -21.81 -26.74 3.54
CA ALA A 358 -23.09 -26.06 3.38
C ALA A 358 -23.55 -26.21 1.92
N GLU A 359 -24.61 -25.50 1.53
CA GLU A 359 -25.17 -25.57 0.17
C GLU A 359 -24.18 -25.10 -0.90
N ASP A 360 -23.53 -23.94 -0.70
CA ASP A 360 -22.69 -23.30 -1.73
C ASP A 360 -21.20 -23.16 -1.37
N PHE A 361 -20.79 -23.66 -0.20
CA PHE A 361 -19.41 -23.57 0.28
C PHE A 361 -19.12 -24.67 1.32
N SER A 362 -17.85 -24.87 1.63
CA SER A 362 -17.42 -25.79 2.69
C SER A 362 -16.28 -25.20 3.53
N VAL A 363 -16.07 -25.78 4.71
CA VAL A 363 -15.03 -25.37 5.65
C VAL A 363 -14.27 -26.62 6.11
N PHE A 364 -12.96 -26.62 5.92
CA PHE A 364 -12.06 -27.65 6.42
C PHE A 364 -11.29 -27.11 7.63
N ILE A 365 -11.42 -27.80 8.77
CA ILE A 365 -10.88 -27.34 10.06
C ILE A 365 -9.88 -28.37 10.56
N ILE A 366 -8.72 -27.90 11.01
CA ILE A 366 -7.65 -28.72 11.60
C ILE A 366 -7.25 -28.10 12.93
N VAL A 367 -7.20 -28.90 14.00
CA VAL A 367 -6.81 -28.45 15.33
C VAL A 367 -5.78 -29.40 15.93
N THR A 368 -4.65 -28.84 16.39
CA THR A 368 -3.76 -29.50 17.36
C THR A 368 -3.88 -28.77 18.68
N ALA A 369 -4.10 -29.50 19.78
CA ALA A 369 -4.41 -28.87 21.06
C ALA A 369 -3.67 -29.51 22.24
N GLY A 370 -3.05 -28.66 23.05
CA GLY A 370 -2.44 -29.04 24.33
C GLY A 370 -2.76 -28.00 25.39
N VAL A 371 -2.92 -28.45 26.64
CA VAL A 371 -3.28 -27.60 27.79
C VAL A 371 -2.16 -27.57 28.83
N GLY A 372 -0.91 -27.76 28.40
CA GLY A 372 0.26 -27.71 29.29
C GLY A 372 0.37 -26.39 30.04
N ASN A 373 0.09 -25.29 29.32
CA ASN A 373 0.10 -23.90 29.80
C ASN A 373 -1.27 -23.24 29.58
N ALA A 374 -2.33 -23.82 30.15
CA ALA A 374 -3.67 -23.23 30.08
C ALA A 374 -3.73 -21.92 30.88
N ILE A 375 -4.33 -20.88 30.30
CA ILE A 375 -4.38 -19.53 30.85
C ILE A 375 -5.81 -18.99 30.83
N ASP A 376 -6.23 -18.38 31.93
CA ASP A 376 -7.36 -17.46 31.97
C ASP A 376 -6.91 -16.07 31.54
N ALA A 377 -7.32 -15.65 30.34
CA ALA A 377 -6.91 -14.38 29.77
C ALA A 377 -7.36 -13.16 30.62
N SER A 378 -8.39 -13.30 31.46
CA SER A 378 -8.87 -12.22 32.32
C SER A 378 -7.98 -11.97 33.55
N LEU A 379 -7.11 -12.93 33.88
CA LEU A 379 -6.18 -12.90 35.02
C LEU A 379 -4.73 -13.14 34.59
N ALA A 380 -4.41 -12.87 33.32
CA ALA A 380 -3.09 -13.11 32.72
C ALA A 380 -1.97 -12.28 33.36
N ASP A 381 -2.31 -11.16 34.03
CA ASP A 381 -1.38 -10.32 34.80
C ASP A 381 -0.72 -11.04 35.99
N ARG A 382 -1.30 -12.18 36.41
CA ARG A 382 -0.76 -13.03 37.48
C ARG A 382 0.29 -14.04 36.99
N HIS A 383 0.50 -14.15 35.69
CA HIS A 383 1.51 -15.03 35.10
C HIS A 383 2.81 -14.28 34.84
N SER A 384 3.95 -14.95 35.07
CA SER A 384 5.22 -14.49 34.52
C SER A 384 5.30 -14.88 33.05
N TRP A 385 5.59 -13.92 32.17
CA TRP A 385 5.75 -14.21 30.75
C TRP A 385 6.86 -15.25 30.53
N SER A 386 6.55 -16.35 29.85
CA SER A 386 7.51 -17.37 29.41
C SER A 386 7.24 -17.78 27.96
N SER A 387 8.30 -17.92 27.16
CA SER A 387 8.22 -18.26 25.72
C SER A 387 7.97 -19.76 25.48
N ALA A 388 7.29 -20.45 26.41
CA ALA A 388 7.10 -21.89 26.33
C ALA A 388 5.94 -22.23 25.36
N PRO A 389 6.19 -23.01 24.28
CA PRO A 389 5.16 -23.43 23.35
C PRO A 389 4.26 -24.49 23.99
N GLY A 390 3.01 -24.13 24.26
CA GLY A 390 1.96 -25.04 24.72
C GLY A 390 0.66 -24.60 24.10
N THR A 391 0.43 -24.95 22.84
CA THR A 391 -0.48 -24.19 21.97
C THR A 391 -1.72 -24.97 21.56
N ILE A 392 -2.81 -24.23 21.37
CA ILE A 392 -3.91 -24.66 20.52
C ILE A 392 -3.73 -23.97 19.16
N ASN A 393 -3.34 -24.74 18.15
CA ASN A 393 -3.22 -24.25 16.78
C ASN A 393 -4.48 -24.65 16.02
N THR A 394 -5.21 -23.66 15.49
CA THR A 394 -6.46 -23.85 14.77
C THR A 394 -6.31 -23.33 13.34
N TRP A 395 -6.49 -24.21 12.35
CA TRP A 395 -6.55 -23.85 10.94
C TRP A 395 -7.96 -24.00 10.42
N ILE A 396 -8.45 -22.99 9.70
CA ILE A 396 -9.78 -22.94 9.12
C ILE A 396 -9.62 -22.56 7.65
N PHE A 397 -9.85 -23.52 6.76
CA PHE A 397 -9.83 -23.34 5.32
C PHE A 397 -11.27 -23.20 4.82
N VAL A 398 -11.60 -22.05 4.25
CA VAL A 398 -12.92 -21.76 3.70
C VAL A 398 -12.89 -21.87 2.19
N ASN A 399 -13.67 -22.79 1.65
CA ASN A 399 -13.84 -23.02 0.22
C ASN A 399 -14.88 -22.04 -0.33
N GLY A 400 -14.50 -20.76 -0.38
CA GLY A 400 -15.36 -19.64 -0.74
C GLY A 400 -14.58 -18.33 -0.91
N HIS A 401 -15.30 -17.26 -1.25
CA HIS A 401 -14.77 -15.91 -1.37
C HIS A 401 -15.11 -15.07 -0.15
N LEU A 402 -14.13 -14.80 0.72
CA LEU A 402 -14.32 -14.05 1.96
C LEU A 402 -14.05 -12.56 1.77
N ALA A 403 -14.96 -11.73 2.27
CA ALA A 403 -14.71 -10.31 2.52
C ALA A 403 -13.82 -10.12 3.76
N GLU A 404 -13.20 -8.94 3.90
CA GLU A 404 -12.35 -8.60 5.06
C GLU A 404 -13.10 -8.75 6.39
N GLU A 405 -14.35 -8.32 6.46
CA GLU A 405 -15.18 -8.47 7.67
C GLU A 405 -15.43 -9.94 8.04
N ALA A 406 -15.50 -10.82 7.04
CA ALA A 406 -15.68 -12.25 7.25
C ALA A 406 -14.43 -12.91 7.87
N TYR A 407 -13.23 -12.46 7.52
CA TYR A 407 -11.99 -12.95 8.16
C TYR A 407 -11.99 -12.61 9.66
N ILE A 408 -12.29 -11.36 10.00
CA ILE A 408 -12.35 -10.90 11.40
C ILE A 408 -13.40 -11.68 12.19
N HIS A 409 -14.63 -11.78 11.66
CA HIS A 409 -15.69 -12.54 12.31
C HIS A 409 -15.37 -14.04 12.48
N SER A 410 -14.61 -14.61 11.55
CA SER A 410 -14.18 -16.02 11.62
C SER A 410 -13.26 -16.25 12.81
N ILE A 411 -12.30 -15.34 13.06
CA ILE A 411 -11.40 -15.41 14.22
C ILE A 411 -12.18 -15.30 15.53
N VAL A 412 -13.11 -14.35 15.63
CA VAL A 412 -13.94 -14.17 16.82
C VAL A 412 -14.77 -15.43 17.10
N THR A 413 -15.49 -15.91 16.09
CA THR A 413 -16.37 -17.10 16.21
C THR A 413 -15.59 -18.36 16.56
N ALA A 414 -14.41 -18.56 15.95
CA ALA A 414 -13.52 -19.67 16.26
C ALA A 414 -12.99 -19.59 17.71
N THR A 415 -12.63 -18.39 18.16
CA THR A 415 -12.15 -18.16 19.53
C THR A 415 -13.24 -18.49 20.55
N GLU A 416 -14.47 -18.01 20.34
CA GLU A 416 -15.62 -18.32 21.22
C GLU A 416 -15.89 -19.84 21.29
N ALA A 417 -15.85 -20.52 20.14
CA ALA A 417 -16.05 -21.97 20.08
C ALA A 417 -14.95 -22.75 20.81
N LYS A 418 -13.68 -22.36 20.64
CA LYS A 418 -12.53 -22.93 21.35
C LYS A 418 -12.67 -22.73 22.87
N VAL A 419 -13.01 -21.52 23.31
CA VAL A 419 -13.23 -21.22 24.75
C VAL A 419 -14.33 -22.10 25.32
N LYS A 420 -15.43 -22.29 24.59
CA LYS A 420 -16.52 -23.17 25.00
C LYS A 420 -16.05 -24.63 25.13
N ALA A 421 -15.23 -25.12 24.22
CA ALA A 421 -14.64 -26.46 24.31
C ALA A 421 -13.75 -26.63 25.57
N LEU A 422 -12.91 -25.63 25.88
CA LEU A 422 -12.08 -25.64 27.09
C LEU A 422 -12.91 -25.64 28.37
N HIS A 423 -13.95 -24.81 28.41
CA HIS A 423 -14.89 -24.74 29.53
C HIS A 423 -15.58 -26.08 29.77
N ASP A 424 -16.13 -26.72 28.73
CA ASP A 424 -16.88 -27.97 28.87
C ASP A 424 -15.96 -29.16 29.23
N LEU A 425 -14.69 -29.09 28.84
CA LEU A 425 -13.64 -30.02 29.28
C LEU A 425 -13.01 -29.67 30.63
N HIS A 426 -13.53 -28.66 31.33
CA HIS A 426 -13.09 -28.20 32.64
C HIS A 426 -11.57 -27.94 32.68
N VAL A 427 -11.03 -27.31 31.63
CA VAL A 427 -9.62 -26.94 31.57
C VAL A 427 -9.38 -25.77 32.54
N MET A 428 -8.46 -25.97 33.47
CA MET A 428 -8.15 -25.00 34.53
C MET A 428 -6.78 -24.36 34.29
N ASP A 429 -6.70 -23.06 34.54
CA ASP A 429 -5.44 -22.36 34.74
C ASP A 429 -4.86 -22.74 36.11
N LYS A 430 -3.66 -23.32 36.11
CA LYS A 430 -3.02 -23.84 37.32
C LYS A 430 -2.55 -22.75 38.28
N VAL A 431 -2.31 -21.54 37.80
CA VAL A 431 -1.79 -20.42 38.62
C VAL A 431 -2.94 -19.72 39.33
N THR A 432 -4.03 -19.48 38.62
CA THR A 432 -5.17 -18.70 39.13
C THR A 432 -6.28 -19.57 39.69
N ASN A 433 -6.27 -20.88 39.38
CA ASN A 433 -7.30 -21.85 39.72
C ASN A 433 -8.69 -21.45 39.18
N THR A 434 -8.73 -20.83 38.00
CA THR A 434 -9.96 -20.46 37.26
C THR A 434 -10.04 -21.22 35.93
N CYS A 435 -11.18 -21.11 35.23
CA CYS A 435 -11.35 -21.74 33.92
C CYS A 435 -10.47 -21.04 32.87
N ALA A 436 -9.70 -21.84 32.13
CA ALA A 436 -8.86 -21.32 31.07
C ALA A 436 -9.68 -20.92 29.83
N THR A 437 -9.24 -19.86 29.16
CA THR A 437 -9.82 -19.38 27.89
C THR A 437 -8.92 -19.67 26.69
N GLY A 438 -7.69 -20.14 26.94
CA GLY A 438 -6.72 -20.48 25.92
C GLY A 438 -5.41 -20.93 26.54
N THR A 439 -4.32 -20.72 25.81
CA THR A 439 -2.96 -20.90 26.31
C THR A 439 -2.10 -19.66 26.08
N SER A 440 -0.84 -19.68 26.50
CA SER A 440 0.12 -18.57 26.33
C SER A 440 0.36 -18.18 24.88
N THR A 441 0.24 -19.11 23.93
CA THR A 441 0.69 -18.94 22.53
C THR A 441 -0.28 -19.52 21.50
N ASP A 442 -1.60 -19.42 21.76
CA ASP A 442 -2.62 -19.86 20.81
C ASP A 442 -2.43 -19.22 19.44
N SER A 443 -2.51 -20.03 18.38
CA SER A 443 -2.35 -19.58 17.01
C SER A 443 -3.56 -19.93 16.16
N MET A 444 -3.99 -18.99 15.32
CA MET A 444 -5.15 -19.15 14.45
C MET A 444 -4.85 -18.73 13.02
N LEU A 445 -5.36 -19.52 12.08
CA LEU A 445 -5.28 -19.27 10.65
C LEU A 445 -6.67 -19.40 10.04
N ILE A 446 -7.09 -18.35 9.34
CA ILE A 446 -8.20 -18.41 8.39
C ILE A 446 -7.62 -18.29 6.99
N ALA A 447 -7.87 -19.27 6.12
CA ALA A 447 -7.45 -19.26 4.72
C ALA A 447 -8.68 -19.44 3.83
N ALA A 448 -8.76 -18.71 2.71
CA ALA A 448 -9.86 -18.87 1.76
C ALA A 448 -9.38 -19.00 0.33
N THR A 449 -10.08 -19.81 -0.47
CA THR A 449 -9.77 -20.02 -1.89
C THR A 449 -10.02 -18.77 -2.74
N GLN A 450 -10.84 -17.84 -2.26
CA GLN A 450 -11.26 -16.65 -3.00
C GLN A 450 -12.02 -16.96 -4.30
N ARG A 451 -12.52 -18.20 -4.42
CA ARG A 451 -13.34 -18.76 -5.51
C ARG A 451 -14.67 -19.27 -4.96
N GLY A 452 -15.73 -19.24 -5.78
CA GLY A 452 -17.07 -19.69 -5.39
C GLY A 452 -17.90 -18.62 -4.68
N ALA A 453 -18.77 -19.05 -3.76
CA ALA A 453 -19.75 -18.18 -3.10
C ALA A 453 -19.09 -17.03 -2.33
N LYS A 454 -19.64 -15.81 -2.48
CA LYS A 454 -19.20 -14.63 -1.73
C LYS A 454 -19.80 -14.63 -0.34
N LEU A 455 -18.94 -14.66 0.68
CA LEU A 455 -19.28 -14.73 2.09
C LEU A 455 -18.89 -13.41 2.76
N GLN A 456 -19.89 -12.58 3.02
CA GLN A 456 -19.70 -11.25 3.61
C GLN A 456 -19.47 -11.29 5.12
N TYR A 457 -20.08 -12.25 5.82
CA TYR A 457 -20.08 -12.30 7.29
C TYR A 457 -19.91 -13.72 7.82
N ALA A 458 -19.10 -13.86 8.87
CA ALA A 458 -18.85 -15.12 9.56
C ALA A 458 -19.27 -15.11 11.05
N GLY A 459 -20.17 -14.21 11.46
CA GLY A 459 -20.64 -14.16 12.85
C GLY A 459 -21.39 -15.45 13.24
N THR A 460 -21.47 -15.76 14.53
CA THR A 460 -21.92 -17.06 15.08
C THR A 460 -23.21 -17.63 14.49
N ILE A 461 -24.18 -16.78 14.11
CA ILE A 461 -25.47 -17.23 13.54
C ILE A 461 -25.48 -17.35 12.00
N THR A 462 -24.47 -16.78 11.31
CA THR A 462 -24.38 -16.84 9.86
C THR A 462 -24.06 -18.27 9.40
N PRO A 463 -24.36 -18.63 8.13
CA PRO A 463 -24.04 -19.98 7.62
C PRO A 463 -22.56 -20.35 7.81
N LEU A 464 -21.65 -19.42 7.51
CA LEU A 464 -20.22 -19.63 7.69
C LEU A 464 -19.86 -19.74 9.18
N GLY A 465 -20.36 -18.83 10.02
CA GLY A 465 -20.08 -18.85 11.46
C GLY A 465 -20.59 -20.12 12.15
N LYS A 466 -21.74 -20.67 11.73
CA LYS A 466 -22.25 -21.96 12.24
C LYS A 466 -21.31 -23.12 11.95
N LEU A 467 -20.75 -23.21 10.74
CA LEU A 467 -19.80 -24.27 10.39
C LEU A 467 -18.49 -24.09 11.15
N ILE A 468 -17.95 -22.87 11.21
CA ILE A 468 -16.72 -22.56 11.96
C ILE A 468 -16.91 -22.90 13.44
N SER A 469 -17.97 -22.38 14.06
CA SER A 469 -18.22 -22.59 15.49
C SER A 469 -18.35 -24.07 15.84
N ARG A 470 -19.17 -24.82 15.09
CA ARG A 470 -19.35 -26.26 15.32
C ARG A 470 -18.05 -27.04 15.09
N GLY A 471 -17.36 -26.80 13.98
CA GLY A 471 -16.18 -27.57 13.63
C GLY A 471 -14.98 -27.26 14.53
N VAL A 472 -14.77 -26.00 14.91
CA VAL A 472 -13.72 -25.64 15.87
C VAL A 472 -14.01 -26.26 17.23
N TYR A 473 -15.25 -26.19 17.72
CA TYR A 473 -15.63 -26.84 18.97
C TYR A 473 -15.36 -28.35 18.93
N ASP A 474 -15.92 -29.05 17.93
CA ASP A 474 -15.79 -30.51 17.78
C ASP A 474 -14.30 -30.93 17.70
N CYS A 475 -13.52 -30.30 16.80
CA CYS A 475 -12.10 -30.62 16.62
C CYS A 475 -11.26 -30.26 17.86
N THR A 476 -11.57 -29.18 18.56
CA THR A 476 -10.86 -28.83 19.80
C THR A 476 -11.09 -29.87 20.89
N VAL A 477 -12.34 -30.30 21.09
CA VAL A 477 -12.67 -31.34 22.07
C VAL A 477 -11.96 -32.65 21.73
N GLU A 478 -11.98 -33.05 20.45
CA GLU A 478 -11.35 -34.27 19.98
C GLU A 478 -9.82 -34.23 20.13
N ALA A 479 -9.15 -33.17 19.67
CA ALA A 479 -7.70 -33.03 19.77
C ALA A 479 -7.21 -33.06 21.23
N LEU A 480 -7.90 -32.36 22.14
CA LEU A 480 -7.56 -32.37 23.56
C LEU A 480 -7.76 -33.75 24.19
N THR A 481 -8.83 -34.46 23.81
CA THR A 481 -9.11 -35.81 24.31
C THR A 481 -8.06 -36.80 23.81
N ASN A 482 -7.69 -36.72 22.53
CA ASN A 482 -6.66 -37.58 21.94
C ASN A 482 -5.29 -37.33 22.58
N ASN A 483 -4.93 -36.07 22.79
CA ASN A 483 -3.67 -35.71 23.42
C ASN A 483 -3.59 -36.15 24.89
N ARG A 484 -4.69 -36.02 25.66
CA ARG A 484 -4.74 -36.57 27.04
C ARG A 484 -4.50 -38.08 27.07
N LYS A 485 -5.19 -38.84 26.20
CA LYS A 485 -4.98 -40.30 26.08
C LYS A 485 -3.56 -40.64 25.69
N ARG A 486 -2.99 -39.90 24.72
CA ARG A 486 -1.61 -40.12 24.26
C ARG A 486 -0.59 -39.91 25.37
N ILE A 487 -0.79 -38.91 26.23
CA ILE A 487 0.04 -38.67 27.41
C ILE A 487 -0.13 -39.76 28.46
N GLU A 488 -1.33 -40.31 28.65
CA GLU A 488 -1.59 -41.43 29.58
C GLU A 488 -0.97 -42.77 29.14
N GLU A 489 -0.72 -42.94 27.84
CA GLU A 489 -0.10 -44.13 27.25
C GLU A 489 1.44 -44.14 27.32
N LEU A 490 2.06 -42.98 27.61
CA LEU A 490 3.51 -42.79 27.75
C LEU A 490 3.95 -42.92 29.21
#